data_AF-A0A974TP40-F1
#
_entry.id   AF-A0A974TP40-F1
#
_cell.length_a   1.000
_cell.length_b   1.000
_cell.length_c   1.000
_cell.angle_alpha   90.00
_cell.angle_beta   90.00
_cell.angle_gamma   90.00
#
_symmetry.space_group_name_H-M   'P 1'
#
loop_
_entity.id
_entity.type
_entity.pdbx_description
1 polymer ?
#
loop_
_entity_poly.entity_id
_entity_poly.type
_entity_poly.pdbx_seq_one_letter_code
_entity_poly.pdbx_strand_id
1 'polypeptide(L)'
;MRQARLRRRRQAPSALRIGSGRALSGRGAGLGAHHCASGSIHAIIARAAAVCVVNSGVGAEALLHEKPVYVFGRADYMGACFVCATAGDFDRQFQPGRSALSREELHRFWYLLRESYAVDLSNRNEAKKEITRRVDDHLRQVAAQGAIERRPER
;
A
#
# COMPACT_ATOMS: atom_id res chain seq x y z
N MET A 1 24.75 -32.16 -50.21
CA MET A 1 25.36 -30.84 -49.96
C MET A 1 24.32 -29.92 -49.31
N ARG A 2 24.57 -29.52 -48.05
CA ARG A 2 24.05 -28.40 -47.23
C ARG A 2 22.57 -27.99 -47.24
N GLN A 3 21.92 -28.28 -46.10
CA GLN A 3 20.73 -27.65 -45.55
C GLN A 3 21.00 -26.19 -45.13
N ALA A 4 20.06 -25.26 -45.41
CA ALA A 4 20.07 -23.89 -44.92
C ALA A 4 19.27 -23.77 -43.61
N ARG A 5 19.97 -23.50 -42.49
CA ARG A 5 19.38 -23.24 -41.17
C ARG A 5 18.96 -21.77 -41.07
N LEU A 6 17.66 -21.53 -40.91
CA LEU A 6 17.09 -20.22 -40.56
C LEU A 6 17.43 -19.89 -39.09
N ARG A 7 18.38 -18.99 -38.84
CA ARG A 7 18.71 -18.49 -37.50
C ARG A 7 17.69 -17.42 -37.08
N ARG A 8 16.77 -17.77 -36.17
CA ARG A 8 15.98 -16.79 -35.42
C ARG A 8 16.90 -15.94 -34.54
N ARG A 9 17.01 -14.63 -34.82
CA ARG A 9 17.61 -13.65 -33.90
C ARG A 9 16.71 -13.52 -32.67
N ARG A 10 17.17 -13.98 -31.51
CA ARG A 10 16.60 -13.58 -30.21
C ARG A 10 16.97 -12.12 -29.97
N GLN A 11 16.00 -11.21 -29.97
CA GLN A 11 16.16 -9.88 -29.39
C GLN A 11 16.25 -10.04 -27.88
N ALA A 12 17.35 -9.56 -27.29
CA ALA A 12 17.50 -9.44 -25.85
C ALA A 12 16.65 -8.27 -25.34
N PRO A 13 16.09 -8.34 -24.11
CA PRO A 13 15.37 -7.22 -23.54
C PRO A 13 16.34 -6.06 -23.27
N SER A 14 15.91 -4.87 -23.66
CA SER A 14 16.59 -3.59 -23.51
C SER A 14 16.96 -3.34 -22.05
N ALA A 15 18.25 -3.09 -21.81
CA ALA A 15 18.78 -2.68 -20.52
C ALA A 15 18.06 -1.42 -20.02
N LEU A 16 17.49 -1.51 -18.82
CA LEU A 16 16.94 -0.39 -18.07
C LEU A 16 18.08 0.63 -17.84
N ARG A 17 17.99 1.79 -18.50
CA ARG A 17 18.95 2.88 -18.30
C ARG A 17 18.73 3.50 -16.93
N ILE A 18 19.73 3.37 -16.06
CA ILE A 18 19.80 4.00 -14.75
C ILE A 18 20.14 5.47 -14.97
N GLY A 19 19.12 6.34 -14.94
CA GLY A 19 19.27 7.79 -14.95
C GLY A 19 19.60 8.31 -13.56
N SER A 20 20.68 9.09 -13.46
CA SER A 20 21.18 9.72 -12.24
C SER A 20 20.21 10.75 -11.67
N GLY A 21 19.69 10.50 -10.47
CA GLY A 21 18.95 11.46 -9.66
C GLY A 21 19.56 11.53 -8.26
N ARG A 22 20.23 12.65 -7.97
CA ARG A 22 20.73 13.16 -6.68
C ARG A 22 21.26 12.14 -5.65
N ALA A 23 22.58 12.17 -5.49
CA ALA A 23 23.33 11.45 -4.48
C ALA A 23 22.83 11.72 -3.05
N LEU A 24 22.32 10.68 -2.40
CA LEU A 24 22.52 10.50 -0.96
C LEU A 24 23.92 9.92 -0.78
N SER A 25 24.94 10.79 -0.80
CA SER A 25 26.31 10.40 -0.50
C SER A 25 26.48 10.34 1.02
N GLY A 26 26.58 9.14 1.58
CA GLY A 26 26.85 8.96 3.01
C GLY A 26 26.91 7.51 3.46
N ARG A 27 28.03 6.84 3.13
CA ARG A 27 28.64 5.68 3.81
C ARG A 27 27.73 4.66 4.51
N GLY A 28 27.67 3.47 3.92
CA GLY A 28 27.21 2.22 4.55
C GLY A 28 27.73 1.02 3.77
N ALA A 29 29.05 0.90 3.64
CA ALA A 29 29.69 -0.26 3.02
C ALA A 29 29.72 -1.41 4.05
N GLY A 30 28.61 -2.15 4.10
CA GLY A 30 28.38 -3.26 5.02
C GLY A 30 27.01 -3.10 5.66
N LEU A 31 26.10 -4.06 5.41
CA LEU A 31 24.65 -4.05 5.70
C LEU A 31 23.79 -3.49 4.56
N GLY A 32 23.11 -4.39 3.83
CA GLY A 32 21.99 -4.08 2.93
C GLY A 32 22.33 -3.25 1.68
N ALA A 33 22.25 -3.85 0.50
CA ALA A 33 22.28 -3.07 -0.73
C ALA A 33 20.96 -2.29 -0.89
N HIS A 34 20.98 -0.99 -0.60
CA HIS A 34 19.85 -0.10 -0.86
C HIS A 34 19.92 0.40 -2.30
N HIS A 35 18.85 0.18 -3.07
CA HIS A 35 18.76 0.61 -4.47
C HIS A 35 17.60 1.58 -4.65
N CYS A 36 17.91 2.78 -5.13
CA CYS A 36 16.88 3.68 -5.63
C CYS A 36 16.53 3.27 -7.07
N ALA A 37 15.25 2.98 -7.32
CA ALA A 37 14.75 2.67 -8.65
C ALA A 37 13.80 3.78 -9.12
N SER A 38 13.89 4.14 -10.40
CA SER A 38 12.93 4.99 -11.08
C SER A 38 12.16 4.16 -12.11
N GLY A 39 10.87 4.45 -12.27
CA GLY A 39 10.00 3.74 -13.21
C GLY A 39 8.58 3.58 -12.70
N SER A 40 7.78 2.79 -13.42
CA SER A 40 6.42 2.46 -13.00
C SER A 40 6.43 1.72 -11.68
N ILE A 41 5.70 2.27 -10.69
CA ILE A 41 5.62 1.66 -9.36
C ILE A 41 5.00 0.27 -9.42
N HIS A 42 4.01 0.04 -10.30
CA HIS A 42 3.42 -1.29 -10.49
C HIS A 42 4.42 -2.33 -10.98
N ALA A 43 5.37 -1.95 -11.84
CA ALA A 43 6.42 -2.86 -12.31
C ALA A 43 7.41 -3.22 -11.20
N ILE A 44 7.68 -2.27 -10.29
CA ILE A 44 8.53 -2.49 -9.12
C ILE A 44 7.79 -3.39 -8.10
N ILE A 45 6.54 -3.06 -7.76
CA ILE A 45 5.69 -3.83 -6.84
C ILE A 45 5.55 -5.28 -7.29
N ALA A 46 5.27 -5.53 -8.59
CA ALA A 46 5.08 -6.88 -9.10
C ALA A 46 6.27 -7.82 -8.81
N ARG A 47 7.49 -7.25 -8.80
CA ARG A 47 8.75 -7.97 -8.52
C ARG A 47 9.14 -7.97 -7.04
N ALA A 48 8.48 -7.18 -6.21
CA ALA A 48 8.78 -7.09 -4.78
C ALA A 48 8.29 -8.34 -4.04
N ALA A 49 9.04 -8.72 -2.99
CA ALA A 49 8.63 -9.77 -2.05
C ALA A 49 7.62 -9.25 -1.01
N ALA A 50 7.77 -7.98 -0.63
CA ALA A 50 6.88 -7.24 0.27
C ALA A 50 7.08 -5.73 0.03
N VAL A 51 6.14 -4.92 0.50
CA VAL A 51 6.18 -3.46 0.40
C VAL A 51 6.12 -2.85 1.80
N CYS A 52 7.07 -1.96 2.11
CA CYS A 52 7.14 -1.25 3.38
C CYS A 52 6.85 0.23 3.13
N VAL A 53 5.88 0.80 3.84
CA VAL A 53 5.46 2.20 3.66
C VAL A 53 5.10 2.84 4.99
N VAL A 54 5.32 4.15 5.11
CA VAL A 54 4.76 4.89 6.25
C VAL A 54 3.23 4.95 6.11
N ASN A 55 2.72 5.62 5.09
CA ASN A 55 1.29 5.75 4.80
C ASN A 55 1.02 6.08 3.32
N SER A 56 1.98 5.80 2.44
CA SER A 56 1.89 6.12 1.02
C SER A 56 0.74 5.35 0.35
N GLY A 57 0.04 5.97 -0.61
CA GLY A 57 -0.96 5.29 -1.44
C GLY A 57 -0.39 4.07 -2.20
N VAL A 58 0.92 4.01 -2.39
CA VAL A 58 1.63 2.85 -2.95
C VAL A 58 1.41 1.57 -2.13
N GLY A 59 1.16 1.67 -0.82
CA GLY A 59 0.77 0.51 0.01
C GLY A 59 -0.57 -0.08 -0.42
N ALA A 60 -1.58 0.78 -0.66
CA ALA A 60 -2.86 0.36 -1.22
C ALA A 60 -2.69 -0.24 -2.62
N GLU A 61 -1.85 0.34 -3.47
CA GLU A 61 -1.55 -0.23 -4.79
C GLU A 61 -0.88 -1.61 -4.69
N ALA A 62 0.02 -1.80 -3.72
CA ALA A 62 0.68 -3.08 -3.49
C ALA A 62 -0.29 -4.19 -3.07
N LEU A 63 -1.30 -3.85 -2.28
CA LEU A 63 -2.39 -4.77 -1.94
C LEU A 63 -3.20 -5.19 -3.18
N LEU A 64 -3.36 -4.34 -4.21
CA LEU A 64 -3.99 -4.75 -5.48
C LEU A 64 -3.15 -5.78 -6.24
N HIS A 65 -1.83 -5.82 -6.02
CA HIS A 65 -0.94 -6.86 -6.52
C HIS A 65 -0.84 -8.07 -5.58
N GLU A 66 -1.71 -8.16 -4.57
CA GLU A 66 -1.72 -9.20 -3.54
C GLU A 66 -0.38 -9.32 -2.80
N LYS A 67 0.40 -8.23 -2.75
CA LYS A 67 1.69 -8.21 -2.05
C LYS A 67 1.50 -7.95 -0.56
N PRO A 68 2.30 -8.60 0.32
CA PRO A 68 2.36 -8.25 1.72
C PRO A 68 2.77 -6.79 1.90
N VAL A 69 2.03 -6.06 2.74
CA VAL A 69 2.31 -4.65 3.05
C VAL A 69 2.54 -4.48 4.55
N TYR A 70 3.65 -3.80 4.87
CA TYR A 70 4.04 -3.41 6.23
C TYR A 70 3.91 -1.90 6.34
N VAL A 71 3.05 -1.47 7.26
CA VAL A 71 2.67 -0.06 7.40
C VAL A 71 3.15 0.48 8.74
N PHE A 72 3.84 1.62 8.70
CA PHE A 72 4.47 2.25 9.87
C PHE A 72 3.73 3.51 10.37
N GLY A 73 2.70 3.94 9.64
CA GLY A 73 1.88 5.10 9.95
C GLY A 73 0.40 4.83 9.70
N ARG A 74 -0.46 5.76 10.11
CA ARG A 74 -1.91 5.60 9.92
C ARG A 74 -2.30 5.72 8.46
N ALA A 75 -3.09 4.77 7.96
CA ALA A 75 -3.62 4.75 6.60
C ALA A 75 -4.99 4.06 6.55
N ASP A 76 -5.84 4.46 5.59
CA ASP A 76 -7.19 3.90 5.46
C ASP A 76 -7.20 2.40 5.11
N TYR A 77 -6.09 1.91 4.54
CA TYR A 77 -5.92 0.52 4.14
C TYR A 77 -5.19 -0.36 5.18
N MET A 78 -4.91 0.17 6.38
CA MET A 78 -4.19 -0.57 7.43
C MET A 78 -4.85 -1.88 7.83
N GLY A 79 -6.18 -1.99 7.72
CA GLY A 79 -6.92 -3.23 8.04
C GLY A 79 -6.52 -4.43 7.19
N ALA A 80 -5.80 -4.20 6.08
CA ALA A 80 -5.26 -5.24 5.21
C ALA A 80 -3.73 -5.39 5.28
N CYS A 81 -3.07 -4.76 6.25
CA CYS A 81 -1.61 -4.69 6.37
C CYS A 81 -1.09 -5.32 7.67
N PHE A 82 0.21 -5.63 7.70
CA PHE A 82 0.95 -5.80 8.94
C PHE A 82 1.26 -4.41 9.51
N VAL A 83 0.80 -4.14 10.73
CA VAL A 83 1.01 -2.85 11.39
C VAL A 83 2.29 -2.90 12.21
N CYS A 84 3.24 -2.03 11.89
CA CYS A 84 4.50 -1.87 12.60
C CYS A 84 4.47 -0.55 13.41
N ALA A 85 3.94 -0.62 14.63
CA ALA A 85 3.73 0.54 15.49
C ALA A 85 4.97 0.88 16.34
N THR A 86 5.82 -0.10 16.61
CA THR A 86 7.00 0.02 17.47
C THR A 86 8.25 -0.56 16.81
N ALA A 87 9.41 -0.14 17.29
CA ALA A 87 10.69 -0.67 16.81
C ALA A 87 10.75 -2.20 17.02
N GLY A 88 11.23 -2.92 16.00
CA GLY A 88 11.29 -4.39 16.00
C GLY A 88 10.00 -5.11 15.59
N ASP A 89 8.89 -4.40 15.37
CA ASP A 89 7.66 -5.03 14.86
C ASP A 89 7.85 -5.69 13.50
N PHE A 90 8.60 -5.03 12.61
CA PHE A 90 8.88 -5.56 11.29
C PHE A 90 9.62 -6.90 11.37
N ASP A 91 10.71 -6.96 12.13
CA ASP A 91 11.53 -8.16 12.27
C ASP A 91 10.73 -9.33 12.87
N ARG A 92 9.80 -9.06 13.80
CA ARG A 92 8.93 -10.08 14.40
C ARG A 92 7.84 -10.58 13.47
N GLN A 93 7.32 -9.70 12.61
CA GLN A 93 6.18 -10.01 11.75
C GLN A 93 6.61 -10.53 10.37
N PHE A 94 7.79 -10.14 9.89
CA PHE A 94 8.23 -10.38 8.53
C PHE A 94 8.37 -11.88 8.25
N GLN A 95 7.55 -12.35 7.30
CA GLN A 95 7.63 -13.70 6.78
C GLN A 95 7.47 -13.63 5.25
N PRO A 96 8.46 -14.12 4.48
CA PRO A 96 8.39 -14.11 3.02
C PRO A 96 7.12 -14.79 2.49
N GLY A 97 6.38 -14.10 1.62
CA GLY A 97 5.18 -14.62 0.97
C GLY A 97 3.92 -14.68 1.86
N ARG A 98 4.03 -14.31 3.15
CA ARG A 98 2.86 -14.25 4.04
C ARG A 98 2.16 -12.90 3.89
N SER A 99 0.88 -12.92 3.56
CA SER A 99 0.00 -11.75 3.56
C SER A 99 -0.79 -11.67 4.87
N ALA A 100 -1.21 -10.46 5.26
CA ALA A 100 -1.99 -10.24 6.47
C ALA A 100 -3.42 -10.78 6.34
N LEU A 101 -3.96 -10.75 5.12
CA LEU A 101 -5.27 -11.27 4.75
C LEU A 101 -5.13 -12.33 3.65
N SER A 102 -6.10 -13.26 3.60
CA SER A 102 -6.30 -14.12 2.43
C SER A 102 -6.70 -13.30 1.20
N ARG A 103 -6.62 -13.90 0.02
CA ARG A 103 -7.06 -13.28 -1.23
C ARG A 103 -8.54 -12.88 -1.18
N GLU A 104 -9.38 -13.78 -0.67
CA GLU A 104 -10.83 -13.58 -0.55
C GLU A 104 -11.16 -12.50 0.47
N GLU A 105 -10.41 -12.42 1.57
CA GLU A 105 -10.51 -11.35 2.55
C GLU A 105 -10.09 -10.01 1.96
N LEU A 106 -9.03 -9.99 1.15
CA LEU A 106 -8.56 -8.78 0.49
C LEU A 106 -9.56 -8.26 -0.54
N HIS A 107 -10.22 -9.15 -1.29
CA HIS A 107 -11.32 -8.77 -2.19
C HIS A 107 -12.50 -8.18 -1.42
N ARG A 108 -12.90 -8.80 -0.30
CA ARG A 108 -13.95 -8.27 0.57
C ARG A 108 -13.57 -6.92 1.16
N PHE A 109 -12.32 -6.77 1.60
CA PHE A 109 -11.77 -5.52 2.10
C PHE A 109 -11.88 -4.41 1.04
N TRP A 110 -11.49 -4.68 -0.21
CA TRP A 110 -11.61 -3.70 -1.29
C TRP A 110 -13.03 -3.32 -1.60
N TYR A 111 -13.94 -4.30 -1.64
CA TYR A 111 -15.35 -4.06 -1.84
C TYR A 111 -15.88 -3.12 -0.75
N LEU A 112 -15.64 -3.43 0.53
CA LEU A 112 -16.07 -2.58 1.64
C LEU A 112 -15.47 -1.18 1.57
N LEU A 113 -14.15 -1.08 1.33
CA LEU A 113 -13.48 0.21 1.25
C LEU A 113 -14.05 1.08 0.11
N ARG A 114 -14.38 0.49 -1.04
CA ARG A 114 -14.89 1.23 -2.21
C ARG A 114 -16.38 1.54 -2.12
N GLU A 115 -17.19 0.57 -1.70
CA GLU A 115 -18.64 0.71 -1.73
C GLU A 115 -19.19 1.33 -0.44
N SER A 116 -18.55 1.09 0.69
CA SER A 116 -19.03 1.61 1.98
C SER A 116 -18.31 2.88 2.42
N TYR A 117 -17.00 2.97 2.19
CA TYR A 117 -16.19 4.08 2.72
C TYR A 117 -15.85 5.17 1.69
N ALA A 118 -15.58 4.82 0.44
CA ALA A 118 -15.31 5.82 -0.58
C ALA A 118 -16.59 6.60 -0.94
N VAL A 119 -16.39 7.83 -1.41
CA VAL A 119 -17.44 8.69 -1.95
C VAL A 119 -17.12 8.92 -3.41
N ASP A 120 -18.09 8.70 -4.29
CA ASP A 120 -17.94 9.02 -5.70
C ASP A 120 -17.87 10.55 -5.88
N LEU A 121 -16.78 11.01 -6.49
CA LEU A 121 -16.50 12.42 -6.74
C LEU A 121 -16.95 12.88 -8.13
N SER A 122 -17.51 11.99 -8.96
CA SER A 122 -18.01 12.32 -10.30
C SER A 122 -19.09 13.39 -10.28
N ASN A 123 -19.98 13.35 -9.27
CA ASN A 123 -20.98 14.37 -8.99
C ASN A 123 -20.64 15.12 -7.70
N ARG A 124 -20.03 16.30 -7.85
CA ARG A 124 -19.56 17.12 -6.73
C ARG A 124 -20.66 17.52 -5.74
N ASN A 125 -21.90 17.73 -6.20
CA ASN A 125 -23.00 18.15 -5.33
C ASN A 125 -23.46 17.00 -4.42
N GLU A 126 -23.62 15.80 -4.98
CA GLU A 126 -23.96 14.61 -4.21
C GLU A 126 -22.81 14.19 -3.29
N ALA A 127 -21.56 14.23 -3.78
CA ALA A 127 -20.38 13.99 -2.97
C ALA A 127 -20.32 14.91 -1.74
N LYS A 128 -20.57 16.21 -1.93
CA LYS A 128 -20.59 17.18 -0.83
C LYS A 128 -21.66 16.84 0.20
N LYS A 129 -22.89 16.54 -0.24
CA LYS A 129 -23.99 16.15 0.67
C LYS A 129 -23.61 14.93 1.50
N GLU A 130 -23.08 13.89 0.85
CA GLU A 130 -22.72 12.64 1.51
C GLU A 130 -21.57 12.82 2.50
N ILE A 131 -20.53 13.57 2.13
CA ILE A 131 -19.41 13.90 3.03
C ILE A 131 -19.92 14.70 4.24
N THR A 132 -20.71 15.75 4.03
CA THR A 132 -21.28 16.55 5.13
C THR A 132 -22.10 15.66 6.06
N ARG A 133 -22.99 14.83 5.52
CA ARG A 133 -23.82 13.91 6.31
C ARG A 133 -22.96 12.98 7.18
N ARG A 134 -21.94 12.34 6.60
CA ARG A 134 -21.04 11.43 7.34
C ARG A 134 -20.27 12.14 8.45
N VAL A 135 -19.81 13.36 8.21
CA VAL A 135 -19.11 14.17 9.21
C VAL A 135 -20.06 14.56 10.34
N ASP A 136 -21.26 15.05 10.01
CA ASP A 136 -22.26 15.42 11.01
C ASP A 136 -22.68 14.22 11.88
N ASP A 137 -22.91 13.06 11.27
CA ASP A 137 -23.22 11.81 11.97
C ASP A 137 -22.08 11.43 12.93
N HIS A 138 -20.82 11.51 12.48
CA HIS A 138 -19.66 11.23 13.34
C HIS A 138 -19.55 12.21 14.51
N LEU A 139 -19.71 13.51 14.28
CA LEU A 139 -19.67 14.52 15.33
C LEU A 139 -20.76 14.30 16.38
N ARG A 140 -21.96 13.89 15.96
CA ARG A 140 -23.06 13.54 16.88
C ARG A 140 -22.72 12.31 17.72
N GLN A 141 -22.15 11.27 17.11
CA GLN A 141 -21.72 10.05 17.83
C GLN A 141 -20.64 10.35 18.87
N VAL A 142 -19.62 11.13 18.50
CA VAL A 142 -18.53 11.53 19.41
C VAL A 142 -19.08 12.38 20.56
N ALA A 143 -19.97 13.33 20.28
CA ALA A 143 -20.61 14.14 21.31
C ALA A 143 -21.45 13.29 22.29
N ALA A 144 -22.18 12.29 21.78
CA ALA A 144 -22.94 11.36 22.60
C ALA A 144 -22.04 10.49 23.50
N GLN A 145 -20.93 9.97 22.97
CA GLN A 145 -19.95 9.19 23.74
C GLN A 145 -19.29 10.03 24.85
N GLY A 146 -18.89 11.26 24.54
CA GLY A 146 -18.32 12.19 25.52
C GLY A 146 -19.31 12.68 26.58
N ALA A 147 -20.62 12.61 26.33
CA ALA A 147 -21.65 12.90 27.33
C ALA A 147 -21.91 11.71 28.28
N ILE A 148 -21.73 10.47 27.79
CA ILE A 148 -21.84 9.25 28.60
C ILE A 148 -20.68 9.17 29.60
N GLU A 149 -19.44 9.45 29.17
CA GLU A 149 -18.25 9.41 30.05
C GLU A 149 -18.25 10.49 31.16
N ARG A 150 -19.00 11.59 30.98
CA ARG A 150 -19.07 12.69 31.95
C ARG A 150 -20.13 12.53 33.04
N ARG A 151 -20.88 11.43 33.06
CA ARG A 151 -21.92 11.18 34.07
C ARG A 151 -21.32 10.36 35.21
N PRO A 152 -20.98 10.93 36.38
CA PRO A 152 -20.51 10.13 37.50
C PRO A 152 -21.65 9.24 38.01
N GLU A 153 -21.32 7.99 38.34
CA GLU A 153 -22.21 7.06 39.04
C GLU A 153 -22.67 7.72 40.35
N ARG A 154 -23.99 7.70 40.58
CA ARG A 154 -24.62 8.25 41.79
C ARG A 154 -24.56 7.25 42.94
#